data_AF-A0AAX3JCP4-F1
#
_entry.id   AF-A0AAX3JCP4-F1
#
_cell.length_a   1.000
_cell.length_b   1.000
_cell.length_c   1.000
_cell.angle_alpha   90.00
_cell.angle_beta   90.00
_cell.angle_gamma   90.00
#
_symmetry.space_group_name_H-M   'P 1'
#
loop_
_entity.id
_entity.type
_entity.pdbx_description
1 polymer ?
#
loop_
_entity_poly.entity_id
_entity_poly.type
_entity_poly.pdbx_seq_one_letter_code
_entity_poly.pdbx_strand_id
1 'polypeptide(L)' 'MRAQLAAEFPAVWQRMTERKAWLSDVLRLKLADEVILLSNTVGYLRPFLLDQQRALVRQPLSDGV' A
#
# COMPACT_ATOMS: atom_id res chain seq x y z
N MET A 1 -2.18 -3.04 22.91
CA MET A 1 -2.96 -2.60 21.74
C MET A 1 -3.08 -3.67 20.64
N ARG A 2 -1.99 -4.24 20.07
CA ARG A 2 -2.12 -5.30 19.03
C ARG A 2 -2.87 -6.55 19.49
N ALA A 3 -2.59 -7.01 20.72
CA ALA A 3 -3.29 -8.16 21.31
C ALA A 3 -4.80 -7.91 21.43
N GLN A 4 -5.20 -6.68 21.75
CA GLN A 4 -6.59 -6.27 21.82
C GLN A 4 -7.24 -6.24 20.43
N LEU A 5 -6.54 -5.69 19.42
CA LEU A 5 -7.00 -5.72 18.03
C LEU A 5 -7.18 -7.16 17.51
N ALA A 6 -6.26 -8.07 17.84
CA ALA A 6 -6.33 -9.48 17.47
C ALA A 6 -7.51 -10.19 18.15
N ALA A 7 -7.81 -9.84 19.41
CA ALA A 7 -8.91 -10.42 20.17
C ALA A 7 -10.28 -9.87 19.73
N GLU A 8 -10.41 -8.56 19.58
CA GLU A 8 -11.68 -7.89 19.27
C GLU A 8 -12.04 -7.96 17.77
N PHE A 9 -11.03 -7.99 16.89
CA PHE A 9 -11.22 -7.96 15.44
C PHE A 9 -10.35 -9.01 14.71
N PRO A 10 -10.54 -10.32 14.96
CA PRO A 10 -9.67 -11.37 14.46
C PRO A 10 -9.55 -11.41 12.93
N ALA A 11 -10.63 -11.16 12.20
CA ALA A 11 -10.62 -11.11 10.73
C ALA A 11 -9.81 -9.91 10.17
N VAL A 12 -9.79 -8.79 10.89
CA VAL A 12 -8.95 -7.63 10.53
C VAL A 12 -7.48 -7.96 10.76
N TRP A 13 -7.18 -8.54 11.92
CA TRP A 13 -5.84 -8.97 12.29
C TRP A 13 -5.25 -10.01 11.33
N GLN A 14 -6.06 -10.99 10.91
CA GLN A 14 -5.67 -11.98 9.91
C GLN A 14 -5.26 -11.30 8.59
N ARG A 15 -6.08 -10.39 8.05
CA ARG A 15 -5.74 -9.66 6.82
C ARG A 15 -4.45 -8.86 6.94
N MET A 16 -4.22 -8.20 8.07
CA MET A 16 -2.99 -7.44 8.31
C MET A 16 -1.74 -8.32 8.31
N THR A 17 -1.83 -9.48 8.98
CA THR A 17 -0.71 -10.42 9.11
C THR A 17 -0.40 -11.12 7.79
N GLU A 18 -1.42 -11.58 7.07
CA GLU A 18 -1.29 -12.12 5.70
C GLU A 18 -0.67 -11.10 4.75
N ARG A 19 -1.11 -9.83 4.81
CA ARG A 19 -0.55 -8.75 4.01
C ARG A 19 0.92 -8.52 4.31
N LYS A 20 1.30 -8.51 5.60
CA LYS A 20 2.70 -8.32 6.04
C LYS A 20 3.58 -9.47 5.52
N ALA A 21 3.12 -10.71 5.64
CA ALA A 21 3.80 -11.88 5.10
C ALA A 21 3.99 -11.76 3.58
N TRP A 22 2.94 -11.43 2.82
CA TRP A 22 3.05 -11.23 1.38
C TRP A 22 4.06 -10.13 0.99
N LEU A 23 4.09 -9.01 1.71
CA LEU A 23 5.05 -7.92 1.47
C LEU A 23 6.49 -8.39 1.68
N SER A 24 6.75 -9.17 2.73
CA SER A 24 8.08 -9.68 3.04
C SER A 24 8.50 -10.87 2.18
N ASP A 25 7.59 -11.77 1.85
CA ASP A 25 7.90 -13.02 1.14
C ASP A 25 7.90 -12.83 -0.38
N VAL A 26 6.97 -12.03 -0.91
CA VAL A 26 6.80 -11.83 -2.36
C VAL A 26 7.53 -10.58 -2.83
N LEU A 27 7.29 -9.43 -2.19
CA LEU A 27 7.95 -8.17 -2.58
C LEU A 27 9.34 -8.00 -1.96
N ARG A 28 9.75 -8.89 -1.05
CA ARG A 28 11.03 -8.82 -0.32
C ARG A 28 11.22 -7.49 0.42
N LEU A 29 10.12 -6.87 0.86
CA LEU A 29 10.13 -5.64 1.63
C LEU A 29 10.23 -5.95 3.13
N LYS A 30 11.25 -5.39 3.77
CA LYS A 30 11.42 -5.46 5.23
C LYS A 30 10.61 -4.33 5.88
N LEU A 31 9.64 -4.71 6.69
CA LEU A 31 8.81 -3.79 7.46
C LEU A 31 9.16 -3.90 8.94
N ALA A 32 9.14 -2.76 9.64
CA ALA A 32 9.29 -2.76 11.09
C ALA A 32 8.07 -3.41 11.78
N ASP A 33 8.22 -3.82 13.03
CA ASP A 33 7.19 -4.60 13.73
C ASP A 33 6.01 -3.78 14.19
N GLU A 34 6.23 -2.49 14.40
CA GLU A 34 5.25 -1.48 14.72
C GLU A 34 4.36 -1.08 13.52
N VAL A 35 4.74 -1.45 12.28
CA VAL A 35 3.97 -1.10 11.08
C VAL A 35 2.72 -1.98 10.97
N ILE A 36 1.55 -1.34 11.01
CA ILE A 36 0.25 -1.98 10.82
C ILE A 36 -0.29 -1.65 9.43
N LEU A 37 -0.64 -2.68 8.67
CA LEU A 37 -1.15 -2.56 7.30
C LEU A 37 -2.67 -2.46 7.28
N LEU A 38 -3.19 -1.27 7.57
CA LEU A 38 -4.63 -0.99 7.58
C LEU A 38 -5.24 -0.86 6.18
N SER A 39 -4.45 -0.46 5.18
CA SER A 39 -4.91 -0.31 3.80
C SER A 39 -4.99 -1.65 3.06
N ASN A 40 -6.03 -1.82 2.25
CA ASN A 40 -6.19 -2.98 1.37
C ASN A 40 -5.16 -2.99 0.22
N THR A 41 -4.63 -1.81 -0.13
CA THR A 41 -3.63 -1.63 -1.18
C THR A 41 -2.34 -1.06 -0.60
N VAL A 42 -1.21 -1.40 -1.22
CA VAL A 42 0.07 -0.75 -0.94
C VAL A 42 0.29 0.31 -2.01
N GLY A 43 0.97 1.41 -1.67
CA GLY A 43 1.45 2.38 -2.66
C GLY A 43 2.56 1.83 -3.59
N TYR A 44 2.77 0.51 -3.61
CA TYR A 44 3.67 -0.14 -4.56
C TYR A 44 3.00 -0.19 -5.93
N LEU A 45 3.33 0.79 -6.75
CA LEU A 45 3.01 0.82 -8.16
C LEU A 45 4.17 0.17 -8.93
N ARG A 46 3.86 -0.79 -9.81
CA ARG A 46 4.88 -1.40 -10.69
C ARG A 46 5.48 -0.32 -11.60
N PRO A 47 6.72 -0.48 -12.10
CA PRO A 47 7.39 0.50 -12.96
C PRO A 47 6.52 0.99 -14.12
N PHE A 48 5.65 0.13 -14.66
CA PHE A 48 4.69 0.50 -15.69
C PHE A 48 3.80 1.70 -15.29
N LEU A 49 3.27 1.67 -14.06
CA LEU A 49 2.38 2.70 -13.49
C LEU A 49 3.12 3.89 -12.91
N LEU A 50 4.45 3.80 -12.75
CA LEU A 50 5.33 4.87 -12.29
C LEU A 50 6.05 5.59 -13.44
N ASP A 51 5.78 5.19 -14.68
CA ASP A 51 6.36 5.79 -15.86
C ASP A 51 5.81 7.21 -16.06
N GLN A 52 6.65 8.20 -15.80
CA GLN A 52 6.29 9.62 -15.88
C GLN A 52 5.86 10.04 -17.29
N GLN A 53 6.29 9.32 -18.34
CA GLN A 53 5.88 9.59 -19.72
C GLN A 53 4.43 9.15 -20.00
N ARG A 54 3.88 8.27 -19.17
CA ARG A 54 2.51 7.76 -19.28
C ARG A 54 1.59 8.22 -18.14
N ALA A 55 2.12 9.02 -17.22
CA ALA A 55 1.35 9.54 -16.11
C ALA A 55 0.25 10.47 -16.62
N LEU A 56 -0.92 10.42 -15.98
CA LEU A 56 -1.96 11.42 -16.20
C LEU A 56 -1.43 12.78 -15.73
N VAL A 57 -1.27 13.71 -16.66
CA VAL A 57 -0.84 15.08 -16.37
C VAL A 57 -2.00 16.05 -16.55
N ARG A 58 -2.05 17.08 -15.70
CA ARG A 58 -2.95 18.21 -15.93
C ARG A 58 -2.49 18.92 -17.20
N GLN A 59 -3.39 19.07 -18.18
CA GLN A 59 -3.11 19.91 -19.34
C GLN A 59 -2.93 21.36 -18.88
N PRO A 60 -1.86 22.06 -19.31
CA PRO A 60 -1.72 23.49 -19.04
C PRO A 60 -2.98 24.23 -19.51
N LEU A 61 -3.38 25.28 -18.79
CA LEU A 61 -4.39 26.18 -19.34
C LEU A 61 -3.79 26.75 -20.63
N SER A 62 -4.46 26.53 -21.76
CA SER A 62 -4.13 27.23 -22.99
C SER A 62 -4.41 28.71 -22.74
N ASP A 63 -3.37 29.55 -22.83
CA ASP A 63 -3.54 31.00 -22.89
C ASP A 63 -4.41 31.27 -24.12
N GLY A 64 -5.67 31.63 -23.87
CA GLY A 64 -6.66 31.84 -24.93
C GLY A 64 -6.12 32.82 -25.96
N VAL A 65 -6.06 32.37 -27.21
CA VAL A 65 -6.02 33.24 -28.38
C VAL A 65 -7.41 33.80 -28.62
#